data_AF-A0A9E7HL32-F1
#
_entry.id   AF-A0A9E7HL32-F1
#
_cell.length_a   1.000
_cell.length_b   1.000
_cell.length_c   1.000
_cell.angle_alpha   90.00
_cell.angle_beta   90.00
_cell.angle_gamma   90.00
#
_symmetry.space_group_name_H-M   'P 1'
#
loop_
_entity.id
_entity.type
_entity.pdbx_description
1 polymer ?
#
loop_
_entity_poly.entity_id
_entity_poly.type
_entity_poly.pdbx_seq_one_letter_code
_entity_poly.pdbx_strand_id
1 'polypeptide(L)'
;MLWPYPAKYPPSSISFKPPASAVVSSKQSPRSRAGTWTVILHGCPTATGGSSRLLPRFNSRPMLRSPRMEMETSPPYQRRSLKYVMYVKEGVYNEYMEVDVHAWNLTMYGDGPDKTIVTGSKNYVDGVRTFKSATFDAVGDGFMAVSMAFENTAGPAKGQAVALRVQAARSIFLHCRMQAYQDTLYAHSHRQFYRNCLISGTIDFIFGDAAAAAAVFQKCFLTMRRPQAHHGTVVFAQSRVRVEESTGFVSQNCSFVAVLAFTGATHPRLPVQRLLHHHHRP
;
A
#
# COMPACT_ATOMS: atom_id res chain seq x y z
N MET A 1 15.60 48.88 -13.69
CA MET A 1 16.73 48.57 -12.79
C MET A 1 16.43 47.26 -12.09
N LEU A 2 17.11 46.20 -12.52
CA LEU A 2 17.11 44.88 -11.90
C LEU A 2 18.11 44.88 -10.74
N TRP A 3 17.76 44.28 -9.61
CA TRP A 3 18.67 44.08 -8.48
C TRP A 3 19.09 42.60 -8.44
N PRO A 4 20.39 42.26 -8.45
CA PRO A 4 20.85 40.88 -8.48
C PRO A 4 20.99 40.29 -7.07
N TYR A 5 20.48 39.07 -6.87
CA TYR A 5 20.83 38.22 -5.73
C TYR A 5 22.20 37.55 -5.98
N PRO A 6 23.16 37.59 -5.04
CA PRO A 6 24.39 36.82 -5.18
C PRO A 6 24.17 35.36 -4.74
N ALA A 7 24.55 34.44 -5.62
CA ALA A 7 24.71 33.03 -5.32
C ALA A 7 25.96 32.79 -4.47
N LYS A 8 25.82 32.25 -3.26
CA LYS A 8 26.90 31.57 -2.53
C LYS A 8 26.32 30.42 -1.71
N TYR A 9 26.73 29.20 -2.07
CA TYR A 9 27.25 28.11 -1.23
C TYR A 9 26.95 26.76 -1.93
N PRO A 10 27.97 25.94 -2.25
CA PRO A 10 27.75 24.59 -2.77
C PRO A 10 27.16 23.69 -1.66
N PRO A 11 26.33 22.69 -1.99
CA PRO A 11 25.87 21.73 -0.99
C PRO A 11 27.08 20.96 -0.45
N SER A 12 27.36 21.16 0.84
CA SER A 12 28.32 20.36 1.58
C SER A 12 27.80 18.93 1.70
N SER A 13 28.51 17.98 1.10
CA SER A 13 28.30 16.57 1.35
C SER A 13 28.84 16.24 2.74
N ILE A 14 27.94 16.01 3.70
CA ILE A 14 28.32 15.48 5.01
C ILE A 14 28.30 13.96 4.88
N SER A 15 29.47 13.36 4.64
CA SER A 15 29.65 11.92 4.75
C SER A 15 29.75 11.53 6.23
N PHE A 16 28.73 10.90 6.79
CA PHE A 16 28.87 10.18 8.05
C PHE A 16 29.40 8.77 7.76
N LYS A 17 30.63 8.49 8.22
CA LYS A 17 31.11 7.12 8.38
C LYS A 17 30.25 6.44 9.45
N PRO A 18 29.70 5.24 9.19
CA PRO A 18 28.93 4.53 10.20
C PRO A 18 29.86 4.10 11.36
N PRO A 19 29.38 4.12 12.62
CA PRO A 19 30.04 3.36 13.66
C PRO A 19 30.05 1.89 13.26
N ALA A 20 31.18 1.23 13.50
CA ALA A 20 31.40 -0.15 13.12
C ALA A 20 30.30 -1.08 13.68
N SER A 21 29.98 -2.10 12.87
CA SER A 21 29.11 -3.26 13.16
C SER A 21 27.60 -3.01 13.30
N ALA A 22 26.90 -3.06 12.16
CA ALA A 22 25.75 -3.94 11.96
C ALA A 22 25.48 -4.11 10.45
N VAL A 23 26.32 -4.91 9.79
CA VAL A 23 25.96 -5.48 8.48
C VAL A 23 24.86 -6.50 8.74
N VAL A 24 23.59 -6.15 8.48
CA VAL A 24 22.49 -7.12 8.57
C VAL A 24 22.42 -7.87 7.24
N SER A 25 23.21 -8.94 7.17
CA SER A 25 23.04 -10.00 6.17
C SER A 25 21.83 -10.85 6.56
N SER A 26 20.71 -10.71 5.85
CA SER A 26 19.65 -11.72 5.90
C SER A 26 20.05 -12.89 5.01
N LYS A 27 20.18 -14.10 5.57
CA LYS A 27 20.36 -15.32 4.78
C LYS A 27 19.12 -15.50 3.91
N GLN A 28 19.27 -15.33 2.59
CA GLN A 28 18.25 -15.65 1.60
C GLN A 28 18.69 -16.83 0.74
N SER A 29 17.69 -17.60 0.32
CA SER A 29 17.72 -18.49 -0.84
C SER A 29 18.18 -17.71 -2.10
N PRO A 30 18.82 -18.36 -3.09
CA PRO A 30 19.81 -17.73 -3.98
C PRO A 30 19.31 -16.71 -5.03
N ARG A 31 18.12 -16.10 -4.88
CA ARG A 31 17.49 -15.29 -5.95
C ARG A 31 17.01 -13.87 -5.62
N SER A 32 17.13 -13.36 -4.40
CA SER A 32 16.63 -12.03 -4.05
C SER A 32 17.75 -11.06 -3.64
N ARG A 33 17.80 -9.87 -4.25
CA ARG A 33 18.60 -8.74 -3.77
C ARG A 33 17.76 -7.98 -2.73
N ALA A 34 18.26 -7.82 -1.51
CA ALA A 34 17.58 -7.11 -0.45
C ALA A 34 17.43 -5.62 -0.80
N GLY A 35 16.19 -5.11 -0.85
CA GLY A 35 15.90 -3.68 -0.92
C GLY A 35 16.19 -2.99 0.42
N THR A 36 16.47 -1.69 0.41
CA THR A 36 16.68 -0.89 1.63
C THR A 36 15.62 0.20 1.72
N TRP A 37 14.90 0.24 2.84
CA TRP A 37 13.96 1.32 3.16
C TRP A 37 14.73 2.63 3.38
N THR A 38 14.42 3.70 2.63
CA THR A 38 15.02 5.02 2.84
C THR A 38 13.95 6.00 3.29
N VAL A 39 13.93 6.30 4.59
CA VAL A 39 13.01 7.33 5.12
C VAL A 39 13.55 8.71 4.76
N ILE A 40 12.81 9.48 3.96
CA ILE A 40 13.14 10.88 3.65
C ILE A 40 12.11 11.79 4.31
N LEU A 41 12.43 12.29 5.50
CA LEU A 41 11.54 13.18 6.26
C LEU A 41 11.50 14.58 5.60
N HIS A 42 10.54 14.81 4.71
CA HIS A 42 10.22 16.14 4.21
C HIS A 42 9.23 16.84 5.14
N GLY A 43 9.67 17.89 5.85
CA GLY A 43 8.79 18.70 6.71
C GLY A 43 9.42 19.23 8.00
N CYS A 44 10.74 19.16 8.18
CA CYS A 44 11.40 19.68 9.37
C CYS A 44 11.73 21.17 9.18
N PRO A 45 11.06 22.14 9.85
CA PRO A 45 11.65 23.46 10.00
C PRO A 45 12.92 23.29 10.83
N THR A 46 14.04 23.71 10.27
CA THR A 46 15.35 23.75 10.92
C THR A 46 15.24 24.61 12.18
N ALA A 47 15.08 23.99 13.33
CA ALA A 47 15.28 24.64 14.61
C ALA A 47 16.76 24.47 14.98
N THR A 48 17.53 25.53 14.80
CA THR A 48 18.78 25.74 15.54
C THR A 48 18.46 25.70 17.03
N GLY A 49 18.99 24.71 17.76
CA GLY A 49 18.86 24.62 19.21
C GLY A 49 18.55 23.20 19.68
N GLY A 50 19.46 22.64 20.48
CA GLY A 50 19.49 21.24 20.86
C GLY A 50 18.21 20.71 21.50
N SER A 51 17.64 19.69 20.87
CA SER A 51 16.87 18.64 21.52
C SER A 51 16.82 17.45 20.56
N SER A 52 17.27 16.29 21.04
CA SER A 52 17.28 15.02 20.30
C SER A 52 15.87 14.73 19.75
N ARG A 53 15.70 14.90 18.44
CA ARG A 53 14.44 14.64 17.75
C ARG A 53 14.30 13.14 17.49
N LEU A 54 13.21 12.59 17.97
CA LEU A 54 12.86 11.17 17.88
C LEU A 54 12.62 10.78 16.43
N LEU A 55 13.40 9.83 15.94
CA LEU A 55 13.29 9.26 14.60
C LEU A 55 12.32 8.06 14.63
N PRO A 56 11.61 7.75 13.54
CA PRO A 56 10.93 6.46 13.41
C PRO A 56 11.98 5.34 13.55
N ARG A 57 11.80 4.42 14.49
CA ARG A 57 12.70 3.26 14.66
C ARG A 57 12.09 2.05 13.95
N PHE A 58 12.85 1.48 13.02
CA PHE A 58 12.62 0.12 12.52
C PHE A 58 13.25 -0.86 13.50
N ASN A 59 12.45 -1.42 14.42
CA ASN A 59 12.93 -2.47 15.32
C ASN A 59 12.94 -3.81 14.58
N SER A 60 14.10 -4.20 14.03
CA SER A 60 14.37 -5.58 13.64
C SER A 60 14.94 -6.35 14.83
N ARG A 61 14.08 -6.96 15.66
CA ARG A 61 14.54 -7.95 16.64
C ARG A 61 14.73 -9.30 15.92
N PRO A 62 15.80 -10.06 16.22
CA PRO A 62 16.04 -11.34 15.56
C PRO A 62 14.98 -12.34 16.00
N MET A 63 14.37 -12.99 15.00
CA MET A 63 13.33 -14.03 15.09
C MET A 63 11.92 -13.62 15.58
N LEU A 64 10.94 -14.02 14.76
CA LEU A 64 9.49 -14.17 15.01
C LEU A 64 8.50 -12.98 14.90
N ARG A 65 8.89 -11.74 14.59
CA ARG A 65 7.89 -10.68 14.31
C ARG A 65 8.23 -9.81 13.10
N SER A 66 7.19 -9.44 12.35
CA SER A 66 7.24 -8.49 11.23
C SER A 66 7.86 -7.15 11.65
N PRO A 67 8.57 -6.45 10.75
CA PRO A 67 9.02 -5.10 11.03
C PRO A 67 7.80 -4.20 11.30
N ARG A 68 7.76 -3.64 12.50
CA ARG A 68 6.77 -2.63 12.89
C ARG A 68 7.42 -1.25 12.78
N MET A 69 6.73 -0.31 12.14
CA MET A 69 7.13 1.09 12.13
C MET A 69 6.56 1.76 13.37
N GLU A 70 7.39 1.96 14.40
CA GLU A 70 6.99 2.69 15.60
C GLU A 70 7.45 4.16 15.47
N MET A 71 6.50 5.09 15.64
CA MET A 71 6.77 6.53 15.71
C MET A 71 6.72 6.96 17.17
N GLU A 72 7.84 7.42 17.73
CA GLU A 72 7.92 7.86 19.12
C GLU A 72 7.04 9.11 19.31
N THR A 73 6.13 9.06 20.29
CA THR A 73 5.01 10.01 20.40
C THR A 73 5.44 11.35 20.97
N SER A 74 5.05 12.46 20.32
CA SER A 74 5.07 13.80 20.92
C SER A 74 3.76 14.05 21.69
N PRO A 75 3.76 14.87 22.77
CA PRO A 75 2.58 15.12 23.61
C PRO A 75 1.36 15.64 22.82
N PRO A 76 0.13 15.40 23.33
CA PRO A 76 -1.12 15.49 22.58
C PRO A 76 -1.47 16.88 22.03
N TYR A 77 -0.83 17.95 22.53
CA TYR A 77 -1.21 19.33 22.25
C TYR A 77 -0.50 19.95 21.02
N GLN A 78 0.47 19.27 20.40
CA GLN A 78 1.27 19.83 19.30
C GLN A 78 1.06 19.12 17.94
N ARG A 79 -0.17 18.67 17.66
CA ARG A 79 -0.56 18.13 16.35
C ARG A 79 -0.72 19.24 15.29
N ARG A 80 0.36 19.96 14.97
CA ARG A 80 0.49 20.53 13.63
C ARG A 80 0.60 19.36 12.66
N SER A 81 -0.08 19.45 11.52
CA SER A 81 -0.28 18.44 10.47
C SER A 81 1.02 18.00 9.78
N LEU A 82 1.95 17.44 10.55
CA LEU A 82 3.18 16.88 10.01
C LEU A 82 2.81 15.71 9.10
N LYS A 83 3.21 15.84 7.83
CA LYS A 83 3.14 14.76 6.84
C LYS A 83 4.51 14.08 6.84
N TYR A 84 4.50 12.77 6.93
CA TYR A 84 5.71 11.98 6.83
C TYR A 84 5.81 11.41 5.43
N VAL A 85 7.00 11.47 4.83
CA VAL A 85 7.24 10.90 3.51
C VAL A 85 8.28 9.81 3.65
N MET A 86 8.04 8.65 3.06
CA MET A 86 8.95 7.52 3.00
C MET A 86 9.16 7.16 1.53
N TYR A 87 10.41 7.19 1.11
CA TYR A 87 10.79 6.75 -0.23
C TYR A 87 11.22 5.28 -0.18
N VAL A 88 10.66 4.50 -1.08
CA VAL A 88 10.89 3.07 -1.14
C VAL A 88 11.53 2.76 -2.48
N LYS A 89 12.82 2.47 -2.46
CA LYS A 89 13.55 2.19 -3.69
C LYS A 89 13.02 0.94 -4.37
N GLU A 90 13.29 0.81 -5.67
CA GLU A 90 13.07 -0.41 -6.41
C GLU A 90 13.64 -1.63 -5.67
N GLY A 91 12.85 -2.69 -5.64
CA GLY A 91 13.12 -3.88 -4.85
C GLY A 91 11.86 -4.71 -4.64
N VAL A 92 12.08 -6.00 -4.37
CA VAL A 92 11.04 -6.92 -3.92
C VAL A 92 11.24 -7.17 -2.44
N TYR A 93 10.30 -6.67 -1.65
CA TYR A 93 10.28 -6.70 -0.19
C TYR A 93 9.37 -7.84 0.26
N ASN A 94 9.96 -9.03 0.48
CA ASN A 94 9.23 -10.20 0.96
C ASN A 94 9.07 -10.13 2.48
N GLU A 95 8.18 -9.26 2.93
CA GLU A 95 7.91 -8.96 4.33
C GLU A 95 6.44 -8.57 4.53
N TYR A 96 5.95 -8.79 5.75
CA TYR A 96 4.60 -8.36 6.15
C TYR A 96 4.71 -7.02 6.86
N MET A 97 4.00 -6.01 6.39
CA MET A 97 4.08 -4.66 6.92
C MET A 97 2.76 -4.20 7.51
N GLU A 98 2.85 -3.42 8.59
CA GLU A 98 1.71 -2.76 9.22
C GLU A 98 2.05 -1.29 9.47
N VAL A 99 1.25 -0.38 8.92
CA VAL A 99 1.22 1.04 9.27
C VAL A 99 0.17 1.21 10.36
N ASP A 100 0.62 1.24 11.61
CA ASP A 100 -0.26 1.21 12.76
C ASP A 100 -1.10 2.50 12.94
N VAL A 101 -2.01 2.46 13.91
CA VAL A 101 -2.91 3.57 14.27
C VAL A 101 -2.21 4.85 14.73
N HIS A 102 -0.90 4.81 15.04
CA HIS A 102 -0.12 5.94 15.50
C HIS A 102 0.65 6.63 14.35
N ALA A 103 0.83 5.96 13.21
CA ALA A 103 1.50 6.48 12.03
C ALA A 103 0.58 7.32 11.12
N TRP A 104 0.15 8.48 11.60
CA TRP A 104 -0.76 9.37 10.85
C TRP A 104 -0.05 10.15 9.73
N ASN A 105 -0.77 10.42 8.64
CA ASN A 105 -0.32 11.21 7.48
C ASN A 105 1.00 10.72 6.86
N LEU A 106 1.24 9.41 6.88
CA LEU A 106 2.38 8.80 6.22
C LEU A 106 2.11 8.64 4.71
N THR A 107 2.99 9.18 3.89
CA THR A 107 3.06 8.95 2.45
C THR A 107 4.23 8.03 2.14
N MET A 108 3.96 6.86 1.58
CA MET A 108 4.96 5.98 1.00
C MET A 108 4.94 6.14 -0.52
N TYR A 109 6.10 6.35 -1.14
CA TYR A 109 6.19 6.37 -2.60
C TYR A 109 7.39 5.55 -3.08
N GLY A 110 7.21 4.86 -4.20
CA GLY A 110 8.25 4.03 -4.80
C GLY A 110 8.61 4.41 -6.21
N ASP A 111 9.56 3.67 -6.79
CA ASP A 111 10.09 3.87 -8.14
C ASP A 111 9.17 3.39 -9.27
N GLY A 112 7.97 2.91 -8.93
CA GLY A 112 6.99 2.36 -9.87
C GLY A 112 6.37 1.06 -9.37
N PRO A 113 5.10 0.78 -9.70
CA PRO A 113 4.42 -0.44 -9.27
C PRO A 113 5.06 -1.72 -9.84
N ASP A 114 5.82 -1.63 -10.93
CA ASP A 114 6.58 -2.76 -11.50
C ASP A 114 7.95 -2.96 -10.85
N LYS A 115 8.41 -2.01 -10.03
CA LYS A 115 9.77 -1.98 -9.50
C LYS A 115 9.81 -2.11 -7.98
N THR A 116 8.85 -1.50 -7.30
CA THR A 116 8.79 -1.45 -5.83
C THR A 116 7.62 -2.30 -5.35
N ILE A 117 7.90 -3.51 -4.87
CA ILE A 117 6.89 -4.54 -4.62
C ILE A 117 7.02 -5.04 -3.19
N VAL A 118 5.97 -4.88 -2.38
CA VAL A 118 5.83 -5.59 -1.10
C VAL A 118 5.06 -6.88 -1.37
N THR A 119 5.64 -8.03 -1.04
CA THR A 119 5.11 -9.35 -1.38
C THR A 119 5.05 -10.29 -0.18
N GLY A 120 4.08 -11.19 -0.18
CA GLY A 120 3.87 -12.21 0.85
C GLY A 120 3.00 -13.35 0.32
N SER A 121 2.71 -14.35 1.16
CA SER A 121 1.95 -15.54 0.75
C SER A 121 1.05 -16.14 1.83
N LYS A 122 0.64 -15.36 2.86
CA LYS A 122 -0.26 -15.84 3.91
C LYS A 122 -1.65 -16.10 3.32
N ASN A 123 -2.31 -17.16 3.76
CA ASN A 123 -3.59 -17.58 3.19
C ASN A 123 -4.41 -18.45 4.16
N TYR A 124 -5.69 -18.59 3.84
CA TYR A 124 -6.66 -19.33 4.64
C TYR A 124 -6.41 -20.83 4.70
N VAL A 125 -6.08 -21.46 3.57
CA VAL A 125 -5.86 -22.92 3.51
C VAL A 125 -4.72 -23.35 4.42
N ASP A 126 -3.68 -22.53 4.55
CA ASP A 126 -2.55 -22.77 5.45
C ASP A 126 -2.82 -22.32 6.91
N GLY A 127 -4.08 -22.04 7.26
CA GLY A 127 -4.54 -21.76 8.63
C GLY A 127 -4.56 -20.28 9.03
N VAL A 128 -4.27 -19.34 8.12
CA VAL A 128 -4.27 -17.91 8.42
C VAL A 128 -5.62 -17.29 8.03
N ARG A 129 -6.41 -16.87 9.04
CA ARG A 129 -7.67 -16.16 8.82
C ARG A 129 -7.50 -14.97 7.88
N THR A 130 -8.49 -14.70 7.01
CA THR A 130 -8.48 -13.64 5.99
C THR A 130 -7.94 -12.32 6.51
N PHE A 131 -8.44 -11.83 7.64
CA PHE A 131 -8.02 -10.56 8.25
C PHE A 131 -6.50 -10.50 8.55
N LYS A 132 -5.88 -11.63 8.90
CA LYS A 132 -4.45 -11.74 9.22
C LYS A 132 -3.58 -12.14 8.01
N SER A 133 -4.19 -12.36 6.85
CA SER A 133 -3.49 -12.79 5.65
C SER A 133 -2.86 -11.64 4.85
N ALA A 134 -3.18 -10.40 5.21
CA ALA A 134 -2.70 -9.19 4.53
C ALA A 134 -1.17 -9.15 4.47
N THR A 135 -0.64 -8.91 3.26
CA THR A 135 0.79 -8.64 3.06
C THR A 135 1.14 -7.24 3.55
N PHE A 136 0.30 -6.26 3.22
CA PHE A 136 0.41 -4.90 3.72
C PHE A 136 -0.89 -4.47 4.40
N ASP A 137 -0.76 -3.86 5.58
CA ASP A 137 -1.87 -3.43 6.40
C ASP A 137 -1.78 -1.92 6.71
N ALA A 138 -2.72 -1.15 6.17
CA ALA A 138 -2.76 0.31 6.32
C ALA A 138 -3.85 0.72 7.30
N VAL A 139 -3.48 1.03 8.54
CA VAL A 139 -4.40 1.41 9.62
C VAL A 139 -4.27 2.88 10.00
N GLY A 140 -3.06 3.46 9.92
CA GLY A 140 -2.79 4.87 10.23
C GLY A 140 -3.56 5.86 9.36
N ASP A 141 -4.32 6.75 9.99
CA ASP A 141 -5.16 7.74 9.32
C ASP A 141 -4.38 8.67 8.38
N GLY A 142 -4.94 8.96 7.21
CA GLY A 142 -4.30 9.79 6.18
C GLY A 142 -3.15 9.10 5.45
N PHE A 143 -3.03 7.77 5.55
CA PHE A 143 -2.04 6.99 4.80
C PHE A 143 -2.17 7.21 3.28
N MET A 144 -1.04 7.39 2.63
CA MET A 144 -0.96 7.54 1.18
C MET A 144 0.11 6.61 0.61
N ALA A 145 -0.22 5.89 -0.46
CA ALA A 145 0.74 5.11 -1.24
C ALA A 145 0.79 5.61 -2.69
N VAL A 146 1.99 5.73 -3.25
CA VAL A 146 2.20 6.21 -4.62
C VAL A 146 3.20 5.33 -5.36
N SER A 147 2.84 4.85 -6.56
CA SER A 147 3.77 4.15 -7.46
C SER A 147 4.48 2.93 -6.82
N MET A 148 3.71 2.09 -6.13
CA MET A 148 4.19 0.85 -5.49
C MET A 148 3.20 -0.30 -5.70
N ALA A 149 3.66 -1.53 -5.51
CA ALA A 149 2.83 -2.73 -5.56
C ALA A 149 2.72 -3.44 -4.22
N PHE A 150 1.54 -4.01 -3.99
CA PHE A 150 1.21 -4.89 -2.88
C PHE A 150 0.72 -6.21 -3.46
N GLU A 151 1.38 -7.30 -3.09
CA GLU A 151 1.17 -8.60 -3.71
C GLU A 151 0.99 -9.71 -2.67
N ASN A 152 0.04 -10.60 -2.92
CA ASN A 152 -0.03 -11.90 -2.26
C ASN A 152 0.08 -13.03 -3.29
N THR A 153 1.12 -13.85 -3.15
CA THR A 153 1.54 -14.88 -4.10
C THR A 153 1.02 -16.28 -3.76
N ALA A 154 0.14 -16.43 -2.76
CA ALA A 154 -0.36 -17.74 -2.32
C ALA A 154 -0.98 -18.60 -3.45
N GLY A 155 -1.68 -17.96 -4.40
CA GLY A 155 -2.25 -18.64 -5.55
C GLY A 155 -3.74 -18.98 -5.39
N PRO A 156 -4.40 -19.45 -6.47
CA PRO A 156 -5.85 -19.65 -6.50
C PRO A 156 -6.32 -20.83 -5.65
N ALA A 157 -5.46 -21.84 -5.47
CA ALA A 157 -5.78 -23.04 -4.69
C ALA A 157 -5.70 -22.81 -3.16
N LYS A 158 -5.26 -21.62 -2.72
CA LYS A 158 -5.02 -21.31 -1.31
C LYS A 158 -6.18 -20.57 -0.62
N GLY A 159 -7.30 -20.39 -1.32
CA GLY A 159 -8.44 -19.64 -0.81
C GLY A 159 -8.10 -18.17 -0.57
N GLN A 160 -8.67 -17.59 0.48
CA GLN A 160 -8.52 -16.16 0.83
C GLN A 160 -7.06 -15.80 1.11
N ALA A 161 -6.54 -14.77 0.42
CA ALA A 161 -5.16 -14.33 0.53
C ALA A 161 -5.01 -12.84 0.20
N VAL A 162 -5.00 -12.00 1.24
CA VAL A 162 -5.05 -10.53 1.09
C VAL A 162 -3.69 -9.95 0.71
N ALA A 163 -3.64 -9.13 -0.34
CA ALA A 163 -2.46 -8.35 -0.69
C ALA A 163 -2.39 -7.05 0.12
N LEU A 164 -3.50 -6.30 0.17
CA LEU A 164 -3.61 -5.04 0.87
C LEU A 164 -4.89 -4.99 1.70
N ARG A 165 -4.75 -4.69 3.00
CA ARG A 165 -5.87 -4.34 3.89
C ARG A 165 -5.80 -2.86 4.22
N VAL A 166 -6.96 -2.18 4.16
CA VAL A 166 -7.05 -0.74 4.43
C VAL A 166 -8.14 -0.46 5.44
N GLN A 167 -7.73 0.07 6.60
CA GLN A 167 -8.56 0.54 7.69
C GLN A 167 -8.25 2.01 8.05
N ALA A 168 -7.46 2.69 7.22
CA ALA A 168 -7.08 4.10 7.42
C ALA A 168 -8.12 5.06 6.83
N ALA A 169 -8.61 6.02 7.63
CA ALA A 169 -9.51 7.04 7.12
C ALA A 169 -8.77 8.08 6.28
N ARG A 170 -9.42 8.55 5.19
CA ARG A 170 -8.83 9.50 4.21
C ARG A 170 -7.58 8.92 3.53
N SER A 171 -7.56 7.61 3.31
CA SER A 171 -6.44 6.93 2.65
C SER A 171 -6.48 7.10 1.13
N ILE A 172 -5.29 7.23 0.53
CA ILE A 172 -5.13 7.53 -0.90
C ILE A 172 -4.12 6.57 -1.53
N PHE A 173 -4.47 5.97 -2.66
CA PHE A 173 -3.59 5.14 -3.46
C PHE A 173 -3.52 5.67 -4.89
N LEU A 174 -2.33 6.09 -5.33
CA LEU A 174 -2.11 6.67 -6.66
C LEU A 174 -1.12 5.82 -7.46
N HIS A 175 -1.53 5.36 -8.64
CA HIS A 175 -0.64 4.60 -9.51
C HIS A 175 -0.04 3.35 -8.83
N CYS A 176 -0.84 2.71 -7.95
CA CYS A 176 -0.44 1.50 -7.24
C CYS A 176 -0.92 0.25 -7.96
N ARG A 177 -0.31 -0.90 -7.63
CA ARG A 177 -0.75 -2.21 -8.08
C ARG A 177 -1.10 -3.09 -6.89
N MET A 178 -2.30 -3.67 -6.89
CA MET A 178 -2.74 -4.64 -5.90
C MET A 178 -3.02 -5.96 -6.60
N GLN A 179 -2.35 -7.03 -6.19
CA GLN A 179 -2.32 -8.28 -6.95
C GLN A 179 -2.39 -9.51 -6.05
N ALA A 180 -3.44 -10.31 -6.21
CA ALA A 180 -3.53 -11.64 -5.65
C ALA A 180 -4.46 -12.52 -6.50
N TYR A 181 -5.14 -13.48 -5.86
CA TYR A 181 -6.20 -14.29 -6.46
C TYR A 181 -7.51 -14.00 -5.74
N GLN A 182 -7.87 -14.76 -4.71
CA GLN A 182 -9.08 -14.50 -3.92
C GLN A 182 -8.77 -13.45 -2.83
N ASP A 183 -9.70 -12.51 -2.60
CA ASP A 183 -9.64 -11.50 -1.54
C ASP A 183 -8.45 -10.52 -1.68
N THR A 184 -8.16 -10.03 -2.89
CA THR A 184 -6.94 -9.24 -3.16
C THR A 184 -6.85 -7.93 -2.35
N LEU A 185 -7.88 -7.09 -2.43
CA LEU A 185 -7.97 -5.81 -1.75
C LEU A 185 -9.10 -5.85 -0.73
N TYR A 186 -8.72 -5.81 0.54
CA TYR A 186 -9.65 -5.68 1.65
C TYR A 186 -9.85 -4.20 2.00
N ALA A 187 -10.80 -3.55 1.33
CA ALA A 187 -11.24 -2.19 1.62
C ALA A 187 -12.12 -2.19 2.89
N HIS A 188 -11.47 -2.42 4.03
CA HIS A 188 -12.11 -2.86 5.27
C HIS A 188 -13.00 -1.82 5.94
N SER A 189 -12.61 -0.54 6.02
CA SER A 189 -13.50 0.51 6.58
C SER A 189 -13.03 1.93 6.22
N HIS A 190 -13.88 2.91 6.48
CA HIS A 190 -13.65 4.35 6.26
C HIS A 190 -13.54 4.79 4.79
N ARG A 191 -13.31 6.11 4.59
CA ARG A 191 -13.19 6.73 3.25
C ARG A 191 -11.84 6.42 2.63
N GLN A 192 -11.86 5.86 1.44
CA GLN A 192 -10.67 5.43 0.70
C GLN A 192 -10.76 5.90 -0.76
N PHE A 193 -9.63 6.28 -1.35
CA PHE A 193 -9.57 6.73 -2.74
C PHE A 193 -8.43 6.02 -3.50
N TYR A 194 -8.78 5.38 -4.60
CA TYR A 194 -7.86 4.66 -5.48
C TYR A 194 -7.90 5.29 -6.86
N ARG A 195 -6.76 5.75 -7.39
CA ARG A 195 -6.71 6.38 -8.71
C ARG A 195 -5.56 5.90 -9.55
N ASN A 196 -5.86 5.60 -10.82
CA ASN A 196 -4.91 5.05 -11.78
C ASN A 196 -4.24 3.75 -11.27
N CYS A 197 -4.93 2.98 -10.43
CA CYS A 197 -4.40 1.73 -9.89
C CYS A 197 -4.71 0.55 -10.81
N LEU A 198 -3.87 -0.48 -10.75
CA LEU A 198 -4.17 -1.81 -11.30
C LEU A 198 -4.55 -2.73 -10.13
N ILE A 199 -5.75 -3.29 -10.15
CA ILE A 199 -6.22 -4.22 -9.11
C ILE A 199 -6.60 -5.52 -9.80
N SER A 200 -5.97 -6.63 -9.40
CA SER A 200 -6.12 -7.90 -10.08
C SER A 200 -6.36 -9.07 -9.14
N GLY A 201 -7.36 -9.89 -9.48
CA GLY A 201 -7.71 -11.10 -8.73
C GLY A 201 -8.76 -11.96 -9.43
N THR A 202 -9.43 -12.81 -8.67
CA THR A 202 -10.38 -13.82 -9.15
C THR A 202 -11.71 -13.74 -8.39
N ILE A 203 -11.81 -14.36 -7.22
CA ILE A 203 -13.02 -14.33 -6.38
C ILE A 203 -12.92 -13.15 -5.42
N ASP A 204 -14.00 -12.37 -5.30
CA ASP A 204 -14.18 -11.29 -4.33
C ASP A 204 -12.96 -10.37 -4.19
N PHE A 205 -12.31 -10.04 -5.30
CA PHE A 205 -10.95 -9.50 -5.22
C PHE A 205 -10.90 -8.04 -4.78
N ILE A 206 -12.03 -7.33 -4.76
CA ILE A 206 -12.24 -6.12 -3.98
C ILE A 206 -13.41 -6.38 -3.05
N PHE A 207 -13.13 -6.44 -1.75
CA PHE A 207 -14.13 -6.83 -0.78
C PHE A 207 -14.01 -6.05 0.52
N GLY A 208 -15.06 -6.16 1.32
CA GLY A 208 -15.14 -5.65 2.65
C GLY A 208 -16.48 -5.01 2.92
N ASP A 209 -16.61 -4.46 4.11
CA ASP A 209 -17.68 -3.55 4.42
C ASP A 209 -17.03 -2.22 4.69
N ALA A 210 -17.03 -1.31 3.71
CA ALA A 210 -16.55 0.04 3.94
C ALA A 210 -17.33 0.80 5.07
N ALA A 211 -18.18 0.14 5.87
CA ALA A 211 -18.56 0.43 7.26
C ALA A 211 -18.10 1.81 7.72
N ALA A 212 -19.04 2.76 7.65
CA ALA A 212 -18.91 4.20 7.89
C ALA A 212 -18.40 5.10 6.73
N ALA A 213 -18.08 4.58 5.53
CA ALA A 213 -17.84 5.39 4.32
C ALA A 213 -17.72 4.63 2.98
N ALA A 214 -17.52 5.35 1.87
CA ALA A 214 -17.32 4.78 0.53
C ALA A 214 -15.84 4.61 0.15
N ALA A 215 -15.54 3.58 -0.65
CA ALA A 215 -14.27 3.48 -1.39
C ALA A 215 -14.51 3.81 -2.87
N VAL A 216 -13.75 4.76 -3.40
CA VAL A 216 -13.89 5.22 -4.78
C VAL A 216 -12.67 4.79 -5.59
N PHE A 217 -12.93 4.09 -6.68
CA PHE A 217 -11.95 3.66 -7.68
C PHE A 217 -12.13 4.53 -8.92
N GLN A 218 -11.14 5.35 -9.24
CA GLN A 218 -11.20 6.26 -10.38
C GLN A 218 -10.10 5.93 -11.39
N LYS A 219 -10.45 5.77 -12.67
CA LYS A 219 -9.46 5.49 -13.74
C LYS A 219 -8.60 4.24 -13.45
N CYS A 220 -9.14 3.27 -12.72
CA CYS A 220 -8.42 2.04 -12.37
C CYS A 220 -8.61 0.97 -13.45
N PHE A 221 -7.63 0.08 -13.57
CA PHE A 221 -7.72 -1.15 -14.33
C PHE A 221 -8.05 -2.29 -13.38
N LEU A 222 -9.23 -2.89 -13.56
CA LEU A 222 -9.73 -4.01 -12.76
C LEU A 222 -9.56 -5.28 -13.58
N THR A 223 -8.53 -6.04 -13.25
CA THR A 223 -8.03 -7.13 -14.08
C THR A 223 -8.44 -8.49 -13.52
N MET A 224 -9.44 -9.10 -14.14
CA MET A 224 -9.99 -10.41 -13.81
C MET A 224 -9.07 -11.49 -14.35
N ARG A 225 -8.47 -12.27 -13.45
CA ARG A 225 -7.55 -13.36 -13.79
C ARG A 225 -8.33 -14.65 -14.01
N ARG A 226 -7.72 -15.62 -14.68
CA ARG A 226 -8.27 -16.98 -14.76
C ARG A 226 -8.44 -17.55 -13.34
N PRO A 227 -9.69 -17.85 -12.90
CA PRO A 227 -9.93 -18.52 -11.63
C PRO A 227 -9.55 -20.01 -11.72
N GLN A 228 -9.60 -20.70 -10.59
CA GLN A 228 -9.54 -22.16 -10.58
C GLN A 228 -10.73 -22.74 -11.39
N ALA A 229 -10.57 -23.95 -11.94
CA ALA A 229 -11.64 -24.63 -12.65
C ALA A 229 -12.93 -24.65 -11.80
N HIS A 230 -14.08 -24.42 -12.44
CA HIS A 230 -15.40 -24.36 -11.82
C HIS A 230 -15.66 -23.19 -10.87
N HIS A 231 -14.72 -22.26 -10.71
CA HIS A 231 -14.95 -21.01 -9.98
C HIS A 231 -15.20 -19.83 -10.94
N GLY A 232 -16.09 -18.92 -10.54
CA GLY A 232 -16.32 -17.66 -11.24
C GLY A 232 -15.31 -16.58 -10.85
N THR A 233 -15.49 -15.38 -11.40
CA THR A 233 -14.78 -14.17 -10.98
C THR A 233 -15.79 -13.15 -10.51
N VAL A 234 -15.59 -12.61 -9.31
CA VAL A 234 -16.39 -11.54 -8.73
C VAL A 234 -15.46 -10.40 -8.41
N VAL A 235 -15.76 -9.22 -8.96
CA VAL A 235 -14.90 -8.04 -8.80
C VAL A 235 -15.13 -7.39 -7.44
N PHE A 236 -16.40 -7.13 -7.11
CA PHE A 236 -16.79 -6.43 -5.89
C PHE A 236 -17.66 -7.32 -5.02
N ALA A 237 -17.25 -7.56 -3.78
CA ALA A 237 -18.04 -8.21 -2.74
C ALA A 237 -18.22 -7.25 -1.56
N GLN A 238 -19.23 -6.38 -1.69
CA GLN A 238 -19.54 -5.39 -0.66
C GLN A 238 -20.47 -6.00 0.39
N SER A 239 -20.10 -5.89 1.67
CA SER A 239 -20.83 -6.50 2.79
C SER A 239 -21.61 -5.47 3.62
N ARG A 240 -22.18 -4.44 2.98
CA ARG A 240 -23.05 -3.46 3.65
C ARG A 240 -24.22 -4.18 4.31
N VAL A 241 -24.43 -3.95 5.61
CA VAL A 241 -25.43 -4.68 6.39
C VAL A 241 -26.70 -3.85 6.58
N ARG A 242 -26.59 -2.53 6.74
CA ARG A 242 -27.72 -1.66 7.08
C ARG A 242 -28.02 -0.63 5.99
N VAL A 243 -29.30 -0.30 5.81
CA VAL A 243 -29.76 0.67 4.81
C VAL A 243 -29.35 2.10 5.18
N GLU A 244 -29.06 2.38 6.44
CA GLU A 244 -28.65 3.71 6.91
C GLU A 244 -27.15 3.97 6.69
N GLU A 245 -26.37 2.92 6.41
CA GLU A 245 -24.93 3.03 6.17
C GLU A 245 -24.66 3.71 4.82
N SER A 246 -23.96 4.85 4.86
CA SER A 246 -23.47 5.55 3.67
C SER A 246 -22.19 4.91 3.13
N THR A 247 -22.23 3.60 2.93
CA THR A 247 -21.09 2.76 2.52
C THR A 247 -21.29 2.18 1.13
N GLY A 248 -20.19 1.90 0.45
CA GLY A 248 -20.22 1.25 -0.85
C GLY A 248 -18.93 1.42 -1.64
N PHE A 249 -18.88 0.70 -2.75
CA PHE A 249 -17.81 0.83 -3.74
C PHE A 249 -18.31 1.58 -4.96
N VAL A 250 -17.54 2.57 -5.40
CA VAL A 250 -17.83 3.37 -6.58
C VAL A 250 -16.71 3.19 -7.59
N SER A 251 -17.01 2.64 -8.76
CA SER A 251 -16.09 2.59 -9.88
C SER A 251 -16.40 3.69 -10.90
N GLN A 252 -15.50 4.65 -11.07
CA GLN A 252 -15.66 5.78 -11.98
C GLN A 252 -14.58 5.78 -13.06
N ASN A 253 -15.01 5.66 -14.32
CA ASN A 253 -14.11 5.62 -15.48
C ASN A 253 -13.04 4.51 -15.37
N CYS A 254 -13.39 3.39 -14.74
CA CYS A 254 -12.53 2.21 -14.66
C CYS A 254 -12.65 1.35 -15.93
N SER A 255 -11.63 0.54 -16.19
CA SER A 255 -11.61 -0.47 -17.24
C SER A 255 -11.64 -1.85 -16.61
N PHE A 256 -12.57 -2.71 -17.02
CA PHE A 256 -12.62 -4.11 -16.59
C PHE A 256 -12.02 -4.96 -17.69
N VAL A 257 -11.01 -5.76 -17.36
CA VAL A 257 -10.23 -6.52 -18.35
C VAL A 257 -10.07 -7.95 -17.87
N ALA A 258 -10.42 -8.92 -18.71
CA ALA A 258 -10.13 -10.33 -18.46
C ALA A 258 -8.75 -10.70 -19.02
N VAL A 259 -7.91 -11.36 -18.21
CA VAL A 259 -6.57 -11.81 -18.62
C VAL A 259 -6.41 -13.31 -18.40
N LEU A 260 -5.83 -13.98 -19.40
CA LEU A 260 -5.68 -15.43 -19.44
C LEU A 260 -4.56 -15.96 -18.52
N ALA A 261 -3.59 -15.12 -18.15
CA ALA A 261 -2.41 -15.50 -17.37
C ALA A 261 -1.78 -14.32 -16.61
N PHE A 262 -0.93 -14.65 -15.62
CA PHE A 262 -0.07 -13.70 -14.91
C PHE A 262 0.95 -13.13 -15.89
N THR A 263 0.70 -11.95 -16.41
CA THR A 263 1.73 -11.21 -17.15
C THR A 263 2.28 -10.17 -16.19
N GLY A 264 3.55 -10.28 -15.82
CA GLY A 264 4.27 -9.22 -15.11
C GLY A 264 4.50 -7.97 -15.98
N ALA A 265 3.66 -7.76 -16.99
CA ALA A 265 3.80 -6.74 -18.01
C ALA A 265 2.70 -5.69 -17.87
N THR A 266 3.17 -4.45 -17.79
CA THR A 266 2.48 -3.17 -17.96
C THR A 266 1.23 -3.22 -18.82
N HIS A 267 0.13 -2.68 -18.28
CA HIS A 267 -1.10 -2.28 -18.99
C HIS A 267 -1.50 -3.16 -20.19
N PRO A 268 -2.40 -4.14 -20.00
CA PRO A 268 -2.97 -4.83 -21.14
C PRO A 268 -3.72 -3.82 -22.02
N ARG A 269 -3.20 -3.54 -23.22
CA ARG A 269 -3.94 -2.92 -24.32
C ARG A 269 -4.93 -3.93 -24.90
N LEU A 270 -5.81 -4.45 -24.06
CA LEU A 270 -6.93 -5.28 -24.46
C LEU A 270 -8.13 -4.38 -24.73
N PRO A 271 -9.05 -4.76 -25.64
CA PRO A 271 -10.24 -3.97 -25.93
C PRO A 271 -11.01 -3.73 -24.62
N VAL A 272 -11.07 -2.46 -24.22
CA VAL A 272 -11.68 -2.01 -22.97
C VAL A 272 -13.19 -2.16 -23.11
N GLN A 273 -13.79 -3.14 -22.42
CA GLN A 273 -15.22 -3.12 -22.19
C GLN A 273 -15.48 -2.09 -21.08
N ARG A 274 -15.95 -0.90 -21.48
CA ARG A 274 -16.24 0.21 -20.58
C ARG A 274 -17.60 -0.04 -19.92
N LEU A 275 -17.62 -0.80 -18.83
CA LEU A 275 -18.84 -0.95 -18.03
C LEU A 275 -18.96 0.24 -17.07
N LEU A 276 -19.93 1.12 -17.34
CA LEU A 276 -20.23 2.27 -16.50
C LEU A 276 -21.23 1.82 -15.42
N HIS A 277 -20.73 1.39 -14.26
CA HIS A 277 -21.58 1.09 -13.12
C HIS A 277 -21.93 2.39 -12.39
N HIS A 278 -22.98 3.06 -12.85
CA HIS A 278 -23.72 4.00 -12.02
C HIS A 278 -24.76 3.20 -11.25
N HIS A 279 -24.56 3.01 -9.94
CA HIS A 279 -25.69 2.68 -9.09
C HIS A 279 -26.53 3.94 -8.99
N HIS A 280 -27.49 4.06 -9.90
CA HIS A 280 -28.62 4.94 -9.74
C HIS A 280 -29.85 4.05 -9.77
N ARG A 281 -30.55 3.95 -8.64
CA ARG A 281 -31.95 3.56 -8.64
C ARG A 281 -32.70 4.38 -7.59
N PRO A 282 -33.99 4.64 -7.86
CA PRO A 282 -34.76 5.81 -7.43
C PRO A 282 -35.07 5.85 -5.93
#